data_AF-A0A1G8KU07-F1
#
_entry.id   AF-A0A1G8KU07-F1
#
_cell.length_a   1.000
_cell.length_b   1.000
_cell.length_c   1.000
_cell.angle_alpha   90.00
_cell.angle_beta   90.00
_cell.angle_gamma   90.00
#
_symmetry.space_group_name_H-M   'P 1'
#
loop_
_entity.id
_entity.type
_entity.pdbx_description
1 polymer ?
#
loop_
_entity_poly.entity_id
_entity_poly.type
_entity_poly.pdbx_seq_one_letter_code
_entity_poly.pdbx_strand_id
1 'polypeptide(L)'
;MSKRKSKKIPAIAVMSTLAITALASSVSADTIIRNSTLNGLQVSSGASSAYIYAQGKDTRISNDVVIKAPTTLTANSDATNPFKDARVVIETNGTVTIGVPLKEVYINSNATIKLTGGGSIQRVVIASGKSPTLPPGIPGSVTQLATPSKPVVSGTKVSWGAIANATKYSVTIYNDKNVEVKTVSNVTTTSVDL
;
A
#
# COMPACT_ATOMS: atom_id res chain seq x y z
N MET A 1 -45.73 -8.43 -0.27
CA MET A 1 -44.50 -8.53 -1.10
C MET A 1 -43.95 -7.13 -1.36
N SER A 2 -42.90 -6.71 -0.64
CA SER A 2 -42.29 -5.38 -0.80
C SER A 2 -41.21 -5.42 -1.87
N LYS A 3 -41.46 -4.77 -3.01
CA LYS A 3 -40.48 -4.59 -4.10
C LYS A 3 -39.40 -3.62 -3.63
N ARG A 4 -38.19 -4.11 -3.32
CA ARG A 4 -37.03 -3.25 -3.07
C ARG A 4 -36.70 -2.49 -4.36
N LYS A 5 -36.90 -1.16 -4.35
CA LYS A 5 -36.44 -0.27 -5.42
C LYS A 5 -34.91 -0.32 -5.44
N SER A 6 -34.34 -0.78 -6.56
CA SER A 6 -32.91 -0.68 -6.85
C SER A 6 -32.51 0.79 -6.85
N LYS A 7 -31.65 1.18 -5.90
CA LYS A 7 -31.12 2.54 -5.79
C LYS A 7 -30.13 2.73 -6.94
N LYS A 8 -30.47 3.59 -7.91
CA LYS A 8 -29.56 3.96 -9.01
C LYS A 8 -28.25 4.47 -8.41
N ILE A 9 -27.16 3.75 -8.68
CA ILE A 9 -25.80 4.17 -8.33
C ILE A 9 -25.43 5.29 -9.31
N PRO A 10 -24.97 6.47 -8.84
CA PRO A 10 -24.44 7.49 -9.73
C PRO A 10 -23.16 6.95 -10.38
N ALA A 11 -23.26 6.52 -11.64
CA ALA A 11 -22.11 6.14 -12.44
C ALA A 11 -21.41 7.42 -12.91
N ILE A 12 -20.22 7.71 -12.40
CA ILE A 12 -19.32 8.64 -13.07
C ILE A 12 -18.76 7.88 -14.28
N ALA A 13 -19.40 8.05 -15.43
CA ALA A 13 -18.88 7.62 -16.71
C ALA A 13 -17.86 8.66 -17.17
N VAL A 14 -16.58 8.45 -16.89
CA VAL A 14 -15.51 9.20 -17.56
C VAL A 14 -15.41 8.66 -18.98
N MET A 15 -16.25 9.17 -19.89
CA MET A 15 -16.08 8.98 -21.32
C MET A 15 -15.42 10.23 -21.88
N SER A 16 -14.10 10.19 -22.04
CA SER A 16 -13.40 11.16 -22.90
C SER A 16 -12.50 10.41 -23.88
N THR A 17 -12.84 10.51 -25.17
CA THR A 17 -12.01 10.13 -26.31
C THR A 17 -10.89 11.15 -26.60
N LEU A 18 -10.50 11.95 -25.61
CA LEU A 18 -9.24 12.68 -25.64
C LEU A 18 -8.34 12.13 -24.55
N ALA A 19 -7.05 12.00 -24.86
CA ALA A 19 -5.99 11.71 -23.91
C ALA A 19 -6.00 12.78 -22.80
N ILE A 20 -6.85 12.60 -21.79
CA ILE A 20 -6.73 13.33 -20.55
C ILE A 20 -5.53 12.70 -19.86
N THR A 21 -4.38 13.37 -19.95
CA THR A 21 -3.29 13.21 -18.98
C THR A 21 -3.85 13.67 -17.63
N ALA A 22 -4.67 12.83 -17.00
CA ALA A 22 -5.39 13.19 -15.78
C ALA A 22 -4.38 13.22 -14.64
N LEU A 23 -4.22 14.39 -14.02
CA LEU A 23 -3.79 14.51 -12.63
C LEU A 23 -4.64 13.55 -11.77
N ALA A 24 -4.01 12.86 -10.82
CA ALA A 24 -4.59 11.86 -9.94
C ALA A 24 -6.11 12.05 -9.69
N SER A 25 -6.93 11.13 -10.20
CA SER A 25 -8.38 11.18 -9.99
C SER A 25 -8.73 10.72 -8.57
N SER A 26 -9.44 11.55 -7.81
CA SER A 26 -10.01 11.14 -6.51
C SER A 26 -11.44 10.63 -6.68
N VAL A 27 -11.75 9.45 -6.14
CA VAL A 27 -13.08 8.84 -6.21
C VAL A 27 -13.64 8.54 -4.82
N SER A 28 -14.94 8.71 -4.64
CA SER A 28 -15.65 8.48 -3.37
C SER A 28 -16.80 7.47 -3.48
N ALA A 29 -16.95 6.85 -4.65
CA ALA A 29 -18.01 5.91 -4.98
C ALA A 29 -17.50 4.88 -6.00
N ASP A 30 -18.37 3.94 -6.35
CA ASP A 30 -18.12 2.96 -7.41
C ASP A 30 -17.72 3.65 -8.71
N THR A 31 -16.61 3.21 -9.28
CA THR A 31 -15.97 3.83 -10.43
C THR A 31 -15.71 2.79 -11.50
N ILE A 32 -16.14 3.08 -12.74
CA ILE A 32 -15.82 2.28 -13.92
C ILE A 32 -14.80 3.07 -14.75
N ILE A 33 -13.66 2.45 -15.04
CA ILE A 33 -12.60 3.01 -15.89
C ILE A 33 -12.58 2.18 -17.15
N ARG A 34 -12.89 2.78 -18.32
CA ARG A 34 -13.04 2.05 -19.57
C ARG A 34 -12.21 2.67 -20.69
N ASN A 35 -11.44 1.83 -21.40
CA ASN A 35 -10.55 2.20 -22.51
C ASN A 35 -9.79 3.51 -22.26
N SER A 36 -9.26 3.65 -21.05
CA SER A 36 -8.67 4.90 -20.55
C SER A 36 -7.33 4.62 -19.88
N THR A 37 -6.40 5.57 -19.99
CA THR A 37 -5.15 5.54 -19.23
C THR A 37 -5.22 6.53 -18.09
N LEU A 38 -5.01 6.06 -16.86
CA LEU A 38 -4.88 6.89 -15.67
C LEU A 38 -3.46 6.86 -15.13
N ASN A 39 -2.99 8.04 -14.72
CA ASN A 39 -1.74 8.23 -14.02
C ASN A 39 -2.04 8.49 -12.53
N GLY A 40 -2.09 7.41 -11.76
CA GLY A 40 -2.53 7.41 -10.38
C GLY A 40 -4.04 7.41 -10.20
N LEU A 41 -4.49 6.92 -9.05
CA LEU A 41 -5.89 6.85 -8.63
C LEU A 41 -5.95 6.94 -7.10
N GLN A 42 -6.85 7.75 -6.55
CA GLN A 42 -7.06 7.80 -5.11
C GLN A 42 -8.52 7.50 -4.77
N VAL A 43 -8.75 6.51 -3.91
CA VAL A 43 -10.05 6.29 -3.27
C VAL A 43 -10.06 7.08 -1.96
N SER A 44 -11.02 8.01 -1.84
CA SER A 44 -11.18 8.88 -0.67
C SER A 44 -11.72 8.14 0.56
N SER A 45 -11.37 8.61 1.75
CA SER A 45 -11.76 8.01 3.04
C SER A 45 -13.24 8.16 3.39
N GLY A 46 -13.99 8.99 2.66
CA GLY A 46 -15.44 9.19 2.87
C GLY A 46 -16.32 8.10 2.26
N ALA A 47 -15.76 7.19 1.45
CA ALA A 47 -16.51 6.09 0.87
C ALA A 47 -16.79 4.99 1.92
N SER A 48 -18.05 4.55 2.04
CA SER A 48 -18.41 3.42 2.92
C SER A 48 -17.84 2.10 2.40
N SER A 49 -17.79 1.96 1.07
CA SER A 49 -17.09 0.93 0.29
C SER A 49 -17.06 1.39 -1.16
N ALA A 50 -15.93 1.29 -1.85
CA ALA A 50 -15.80 1.66 -3.26
C ALA A 50 -15.52 0.44 -4.13
N TYR A 51 -16.20 0.34 -5.27
CA TYR A 51 -15.91 -0.66 -6.29
C TYR A 51 -15.17 -0.03 -7.46
N ILE A 52 -13.91 -0.38 -7.69
CA ILE A 52 -13.13 0.08 -8.84
C ILE A 52 -13.12 -1.02 -9.89
N TYR A 53 -13.73 -0.74 -11.03
CA TYR A 53 -13.88 -1.70 -12.12
C TYR A 53 -13.21 -1.20 -13.40
N ALA A 54 -12.08 -1.80 -13.75
CA ALA A 54 -11.35 -1.50 -14.98
C ALA A 54 -11.83 -2.40 -16.14
N GLN A 55 -12.18 -1.82 -17.28
CA GLN A 55 -12.78 -2.53 -18.41
C GLN A 55 -12.15 -2.16 -19.74
N GLY A 56 -12.09 -3.12 -20.67
CA GLY A 56 -11.65 -2.89 -22.04
C GLY A 56 -10.13 -2.97 -22.20
N LYS A 57 -9.72 -3.42 -23.39
CA LYS A 57 -8.34 -3.81 -23.72
C LYS A 57 -7.31 -2.68 -23.56
N ASP A 58 -7.76 -1.43 -23.70
CA ASP A 58 -6.90 -0.25 -23.70
C ASP A 58 -6.82 0.43 -22.32
N THR A 59 -7.48 -0.14 -21.29
CA THR A 59 -7.44 0.43 -19.95
C THR A 59 -6.11 0.15 -19.25
N ARG A 60 -5.50 1.23 -18.74
CA ARG A 60 -4.23 1.17 -18.00
C ARG A 60 -4.28 2.11 -16.81
N ILE A 61 -3.84 1.64 -15.66
CA ILE A 61 -3.68 2.42 -14.43
C ILE A 61 -2.24 2.24 -14.01
N SER A 62 -1.52 3.35 -13.91
CA SER A 62 -0.09 3.38 -13.62
C SER A 62 0.18 4.21 -12.37
N ASN A 63 1.39 4.10 -11.82
CA ASN A 63 1.81 4.79 -10.59
C ASN A 63 0.95 4.40 -9.38
N ASP A 64 0.76 5.32 -8.44
CA ASP A 64 0.16 4.99 -7.15
C ASP A 64 -1.37 4.90 -7.24
N VAL A 65 -1.90 3.76 -6.81
CA VAL A 65 -3.32 3.56 -6.52
C VAL A 65 -3.49 3.59 -5.00
N VAL A 66 -3.93 4.72 -4.46
CA VAL A 66 -4.04 4.98 -3.03
C VAL A 66 -5.45 4.68 -2.53
N ILE A 67 -5.59 3.79 -1.56
CA ILE A 67 -6.87 3.28 -1.05
C ILE A 67 -7.07 3.75 0.40
N LYS A 68 -7.91 4.77 0.58
CA LYS A 68 -8.22 5.35 1.92
C LYS A 68 -9.57 4.90 2.50
N ALA A 69 -10.34 4.09 1.77
CA ALA A 69 -11.61 3.49 2.19
C ALA A 69 -11.69 2.00 1.81
N PRO A 70 -12.57 1.20 2.45
CA PRO A 70 -12.83 -0.18 2.01
C PRO A 70 -13.08 -0.23 0.50
N THR A 71 -12.41 -1.12 -0.22
CA THR A 71 -12.39 -1.08 -1.69
C THR A 71 -12.35 -2.47 -2.30
N THR A 72 -13.05 -2.67 -3.41
CA THR A 72 -12.86 -3.83 -4.29
C THR A 72 -12.21 -3.39 -5.60
N LEU A 73 -11.05 -3.94 -5.93
CA LEU A 73 -10.38 -3.76 -7.21
C LEU A 73 -10.67 -4.95 -8.12
N THR A 74 -11.19 -4.71 -9.31
CA THR A 74 -11.47 -5.77 -10.29
C THR A 74 -11.26 -5.29 -11.72
N ALA A 75 -11.14 -6.23 -12.65
CA ALA A 75 -11.06 -5.96 -14.07
C ALA A 75 -11.88 -6.97 -14.89
N ASN A 76 -12.35 -6.56 -16.07
CA ASN A 76 -12.97 -7.48 -17.02
C ASN A 76 -11.91 -8.39 -17.68
N SER A 77 -12.32 -9.57 -18.14
CA SER A 77 -11.47 -10.58 -18.82
C SER A 77 -10.71 -10.02 -20.03
N ASP A 78 -11.29 -9.05 -20.71
CA ASP A 78 -10.76 -8.54 -21.98
C ASP A 78 -9.66 -7.49 -21.79
N ALA A 79 -9.44 -7.04 -20.55
CA ALA A 79 -8.35 -6.12 -20.20
C ALA A 79 -7.11 -6.92 -19.79
N THR A 80 -6.00 -6.77 -20.51
CA THR A 80 -4.70 -7.24 -20.02
C THR A 80 -4.38 -6.48 -18.73
N ASN A 81 -4.21 -7.19 -17.61
CA ASN A 81 -4.06 -6.67 -16.24
C ASN A 81 -3.85 -5.13 -16.16
N PRO A 82 -4.91 -4.35 -15.93
CA PRO A 82 -4.85 -2.89 -16.03
C PRO A 82 -4.00 -2.24 -14.94
N PHE A 83 -3.66 -2.99 -13.88
CA PHE A 83 -2.87 -2.53 -12.74
C PHE A 83 -1.42 -3.03 -12.77
N LYS A 84 -0.96 -3.63 -13.88
CA LYS A 84 0.38 -4.26 -13.96
C LYS A 84 1.54 -3.32 -13.61
N ASP A 85 1.38 -2.03 -13.90
CA ASP A 85 2.39 -0.99 -13.69
C ASP A 85 2.04 -0.11 -12.46
N ALA A 86 0.98 -0.45 -11.73
CA ALA A 86 0.55 0.28 -10.56
C ALA A 86 1.20 -0.26 -9.28
N ARG A 87 1.54 0.66 -8.38
CA ARG A 87 1.83 0.37 -6.98
C ARG A 87 0.57 0.64 -6.17
N VAL A 88 0.02 -0.37 -5.49
CA VAL A 88 -1.18 -0.17 -4.67
C VAL A 88 -0.76 0.19 -3.25
N VAL A 89 -1.25 1.32 -2.74
CA VAL A 89 -0.98 1.81 -1.39
C VAL A 89 -2.28 1.75 -0.60
N ILE A 90 -2.28 1.03 0.51
CA ILE A 90 -3.47 0.79 1.34
C ILE A 90 -3.32 1.57 2.64
N GLU A 91 -4.22 2.52 2.87
CA GLU A 91 -4.25 3.40 4.05
C GLU A 91 -5.55 3.25 4.87
N THR A 92 -6.53 2.50 4.35
CA THR A 92 -7.76 2.16 5.07
C THR A 92 -7.54 1.05 6.11
N ASN A 93 -8.23 1.09 7.25
CA ASN A 93 -8.32 -0.06 8.16
C ASN A 93 -9.44 -1.04 7.77
N GLY A 94 -10.18 -0.74 6.70
CA GLY A 94 -11.27 -1.58 6.20
C GLY A 94 -10.80 -2.81 5.43
N THR A 95 -11.78 -3.52 4.85
CA THR A 95 -11.49 -4.63 3.93
C THR A 95 -11.15 -4.12 2.54
N VAL A 96 -10.05 -4.62 1.98
CA VAL A 96 -9.70 -4.42 0.57
C VAL A 96 -9.74 -5.77 -0.14
N THR A 97 -10.60 -5.87 -1.15
CA THR A 97 -10.76 -7.06 -1.98
C THR A 97 -10.04 -6.86 -3.30
N ILE A 98 -9.18 -7.80 -3.68
CA ILE A 98 -8.34 -7.74 -4.87
C ILE A 98 -8.75 -8.88 -5.80
N GLY A 99 -9.31 -8.50 -6.94
CA GLY A 99 -9.74 -9.38 -8.03
C GLY A 99 -8.78 -9.45 -9.22
N VAL A 100 -7.63 -8.78 -9.13
CA VAL A 100 -6.66 -8.61 -10.22
C VAL A 100 -5.25 -9.00 -9.76
N PRO A 101 -4.35 -9.42 -10.67
CA PRO A 101 -2.95 -9.61 -10.32
C PRO A 101 -2.27 -8.26 -10.01
N LEU A 102 -1.55 -8.18 -8.91
CA LEU A 102 -0.76 -7.02 -8.51
C LEU A 102 0.71 -7.40 -8.32
N LYS A 103 1.61 -6.53 -8.77
CA LYS A 103 3.04 -6.72 -8.58
C LYS A 103 3.45 -6.41 -7.14
N GLU A 104 3.06 -5.26 -6.63
CA GLU A 104 3.47 -4.79 -5.31
C GLU A 104 2.35 -4.04 -4.61
N VAL A 105 2.15 -4.37 -3.33
CA VAL A 105 1.18 -3.71 -2.46
C VAL A 105 1.88 -3.22 -1.20
N TYR A 106 1.77 -1.93 -0.93
CA TYR A 106 2.22 -1.29 0.31
C TYR A 106 1.03 -1.10 1.24
N ILE A 107 1.14 -1.60 2.47
CA ILE A 107 0.07 -1.54 3.46
C ILE A 107 0.53 -0.66 4.62
N ASN A 108 -0.05 0.53 4.73
CA ASN A 108 0.21 1.52 5.78
C ASN A 108 -0.90 1.55 6.86
N SER A 109 -1.62 0.43 7.00
CA SER A 109 -2.80 0.32 7.86
C SER A 109 -2.97 -1.10 8.40
N ASN A 110 -3.99 -1.31 9.23
CA ASN A 110 -4.37 -2.64 9.73
C ASN A 110 -5.52 -3.24 8.89
N ALA A 111 -5.46 -3.04 7.57
CA ALA A 111 -6.49 -3.53 6.65
C ALA A 111 -6.67 -5.05 6.71
N THR A 112 -7.86 -5.50 6.32
CA THR A 112 -8.09 -6.91 5.95
C THR A 112 -8.00 -7.05 4.45
N ILE A 113 -7.07 -7.86 3.95
CA ILE A 113 -6.94 -8.15 2.53
C ILE A 113 -7.73 -9.41 2.19
N LYS A 114 -8.43 -9.40 1.06
CA LYS A 114 -9.09 -10.57 0.49
C LYS A 114 -8.68 -10.71 -0.98
N LEU A 115 -8.36 -11.93 -1.39
CA LEU A 115 -8.18 -12.26 -2.80
C LEU A 115 -9.46 -12.94 -3.31
N THR A 116 -9.88 -12.59 -4.52
CA THR A 116 -11.04 -13.19 -5.19
C THR A 116 -10.75 -13.41 -6.66
N GLY A 117 -11.34 -14.43 -7.28
CA GLY A 117 -11.13 -14.70 -8.71
C GLY A 117 -9.64 -14.89 -9.04
N GLY A 118 -9.16 -14.21 -10.09
CA GLY A 118 -7.74 -14.19 -10.50
C GLY A 118 -6.84 -13.24 -9.71
N GLY A 119 -7.29 -12.75 -8.55
CA GLY A 119 -6.52 -11.87 -7.68
C GLY A 119 -5.27 -12.54 -7.11
N SER A 120 -4.12 -11.88 -7.27
CA SER A 120 -2.84 -12.33 -6.71
C SER A 120 -1.96 -11.14 -6.37
N ILE A 121 -1.01 -11.33 -5.45
CA ILE A 121 -0.04 -10.30 -5.09
C ILE A 121 1.35 -10.93 -5.08
N GLN A 122 2.29 -10.37 -5.83
CA GLN A 122 3.66 -10.92 -5.88
C GLN A 122 4.53 -10.47 -4.70
N ARG A 123 4.29 -9.25 -4.19
CA ARG A 123 5.04 -8.68 -3.06
C ARG A 123 4.13 -7.83 -2.19
N VAL A 124 4.23 -8.04 -0.88
CA VAL A 124 3.59 -7.18 0.12
C VAL A 124 4.65 -6.52 0.99
N VAL A 125 4.57 -5.21 1.10
CA VAL A 125 5.36 -4.40 2.03
C VAL A 125 4.43 -3.86 3.11
N ILE A 126 4.70 -4.22 4.36
CA ILE A 126 3.91 -3.77 5.52
C ILE A 126 4.68 -2.66 6.22
N ALA A 127 4.03 -1.51 6.42
CA ALA A 127 4.62 -0.41 7.17
C ALA A 127 4.89 -0.81 8.62
N SER A 128 5.91 -0.20 9.23
CA SER A 128 6.29 -0.54 10.59
C SER A 128 5.15 -0.32 11.58
N GLY A 129 5.02 -1.26 12.54
CA GLY A 129 3.97 -1.23 13.55
C GLY A 129 2.56 -1.56 13.04
N LYS A 130 2.40 -1.98 11.77
CA LYS A 130 1.12 -2.43 11.23
C LYS A 130 1.00 -3.96 11.27
N SER A 131 -0.23 -4.43 11.45
CA SER A 131 -0.56 -5.85 11.49
C SER A 131 -1.82 -6.13 10.66
N PRO A 132 -1.76 -6.01 9.32
CA PRO A 132 -2.90 -6.31 8.47
C PRO A 132 -3.22 -7.81 8.49
N THR A 133 -4.49 -8.13 8.24
CA THR A 133 -4.91 -9.52 8.03
C THR A 133 -4.72 -9.88 6.56
N LEU A 134 -3.84 -10.83 6.25
CA LEU A 134 -3.57 -11.29 4.89
C LEU A 134 -4.23 -12.66 4.63
N PRO A 135 -4.75 -12.90 3.42
CA PRO A 135 -5.26 -14.20 3.04
C PRO A 135 -4.10 -15.19 2.82
N PRO A 136 -4.37 -16.51 2.91
CA PRO A 136 -3.39 -17.53 2.60
C PRO A 136 -2.93 -17.43 1.14
N GLY A 137 -1.67 -17.79 0.87
CA GLY A 137 -1.12 -17.83 -0.49
C GLY A 137 -0.47 -16.52 -0.98
N ILE A 138 -0.43 -15.46 -0.16
CA ILE A 138 0.43 -14.30 -0.44
C ILE A 138 1.88 -14.66 -0.07
N PRO A 139 2.86 -14.54 -1.00
CA PRO A 139 4.26 -14.79 -0.72
C PRO A 139 4.76 -13.85 0.38
N GLY A 140 5.67 -14.37 1.22
CA GLY A 140 6.10 -13.79 2.50
C GLY A 140 6.11 -12.27 2.54
N SER A 141 5.27 -11.69 3.42
CA SER A 141 5.22 -10.26 3.63
C SER A 141 6.53 -9.77 4.24
N VAL A 142 7.07 -8.69 3.68
CA VAL A 142 8.25 -8.02 4.25
C VAL A 142 7.74 -6.87 5.11
N THR A 143 8.05 -6.91 6.41
CA THR A 143 7.76 -5.79 7.30
C THR A 143 8.92 -4.80 7.25
N GLN A 144 8.61 -3.55 6.93
CA GLN A 144 9.60 -2.49 6.92
C GLN A 144 10.02 -2.14 8.35
N LEU A 145 11.33 -1.98 8.57
CA LEU A 145 11.86 -1.48 9.83
C LEU A 145 11.46 -0.01 10.00
N ALA A 146 11.11 0.38 11.23
CA ALA A 146 10.90 1.79 11.54
C ALA A 146 12.22 2.56 11.37
N THR A 147 12.11 3.85 11.03
CA THR A 147 13.26 4.75 11.11
C THR A 147 13.78 4.79 12.55
N PRO A 148 15.09 4.58 12.79
CA PRO A 148 15.67 4.72 14.11
C PRO A 148 15.42 6.11 14.69
N SER A 149 15.10 6.20 15.98
CA SER A 149 15.12 7.48 16.69
C SER A 149 16.57 7.95 16.90
N LYS A 150 16.74 9.26 17.17
CA LYS A 150 18.05 9.81 17.53
C LYS A 150 18.59 9.07 18.78
N PRO A 151 19.82 8.55 18.75
CA PRO A 151 20.41 7.90 19.92
C PRO A 151 20.72 8.91 21.03
N VAL A 152 20.76 8.42 22.26
CA VAL A 152 21.11 9.16 23.47
C VAL A 152 22.49 8.73 23.94
N VAL A 153 23.35 9.69 24.27
CA VAL A 153 24.66 9.44 24.88
C VAL A 153 24.58 9.80 26.36
N SER A 154 24.95 8.86 27.23
CA SER A 154 25.01 9.06 28.68
C SER A 154 26.27 8.42 29.24
N GLY A 155 27.23 9.24 29.64
CA GLY A 155 28.55 8.77 30.06
C GLY A 155 29.23 7.99 28.92
N THR A 156 29.64 6.75 29.21
CA THR A 156 30.27 5.84 28.24
C THR A 156 29.27 4.96 27.49
N LYS A 157 27.97 5.29 27.48
CA LYS A 157 26.94 4.49 26.79
C LYS A 157 26.20 5.28 25.73
N VAL A 158 25.96 4.63 24.60
CA VAL A 158 25.02 5.06 23.55
C VAL A 158 23.82 4.13 23.58
N SER A 159 22.62 4.68 23.66
CA SER A 159 21.36 3.92 23.64
C SER A 159 20.37 4.47 22.62
N TRP A 160 19.44 3.64 22.16
CA TRP A 160 18.40 4.02 21.19
C TRP A 160 17.08 3.34 21.53
N GLY A 161 15.99 3.79 20.88
CA GLY A 161 14.70 3.13 20.98
C GLY A 161 14.68 1.81 20.20
N ALA A 162 14.05 0.77 20.75
CA ALA A 162 13.86 -0.49 20.02
C ALA A 162 13.11 -0.26 18.70
N ILE A 163 13.63 -0.81 17.60
CA ILE A 163 13.00 -0.72 16.28
C ILE A 163 12.15 -1.97 16.10
N ALA A 164 10.84 -1.78 15.88
CA ALA A 164 9.92 -2.90 15.65
C ALA A 164 10.40 -3.77 14.46
N ASN A 165 10.43 -5.09 14.69
CA ASN A 165 10.90 -6.13 13.75
C ASN A 165 12.40 -6.12 13.45
N ALA A 166 13.20 -5.25 14.06
CA ALA A 166 14.66 -5.33 13.96
C ALA A 166 15.16 -6.48 14.85
N THR A 167 15.86 -7.43 14.25
CA THR A 167 16.46 -8.56 14.98
C THR A 167 17.88 -8.27 15.44
N LYS A 168 18.56 -7.33 14.76
CA LYS A 168 19.95 -6.93 15.02
C LYS A 168 20.18 -5.49 14.58
N TYR A 169 21.19 -4.86 15.17
CA TYR A 169 21.67 -3.53 14.81
C TYR A 169 23.15 -3.56 14.40
N SER A 170 23.53 -2.63 13.52
CA SER A 170 24.91 -2.22 13.32
C SER A 170 25.00 -0.74 13.69
N VAL A 171 25.95 -0.40 14.55
CA VAL A 171 26.09 0.93 15.14
C VAL A 171 27.50 1.42 14.84
N THR A 172 27.60 2.49 14.08
CA THR A 172 28.86 3.20 13.80
C THR A 172 28.84 4.55 14.51
N ILE A 173 29.88 4.80 15.30
CA ILE A 173 30.03 5.97 16.16
C ILE A 173 31.13 6.83 15.56
N TYR A 174 30.83 8.11 15.33
CA TYR A 174 31.77 9.10 14.81
C TYR A 174 32.06 10.16 15.88
N ASN A 175 33.24 10.76 15.83
CA ASN A 175 33.55 11.95 16.64
C ASN A 175 32.99 13.23 16.00
N ASP A 176 33.23 14.36 16.66
CA ASP A 176 32.88 15.71 16.22
C ASP A 176 33.50 16.13 14.88
N LYS A 177 34.61 15.48 14.49
CA LYS A 177 35.29 15.65 13.20
C LYS A 177 34.81 14.67 12.14
N ASN A 178 33.72 13.94 12.40
CA ASN A 178 33.14 12.94 11.50
C ASN A 178 34.10 11.78 11.16
N VAL A 179 35.01 11.46 12.09
CA VAL A 179 35.91 10.30 11.99
C VAL A 179 35.31 9.14 12.77
N GLU A 180 35.27 7.95 12.18
CA GLU A 180 34.78 6.74 12.84
C GLU A 180 35.65 6.39 14.05
N VAL A 181 35.01 6.23 15.20
CA VAL A 181 35.63 5.85 16.47
C VAL A 181 35.38 4.37 16.77
N LYS A 182 34.21 3.85 16.41
CA LYS A 182 33.79 2.48 16.72
C LYS A 182 32.68 2.01 15.80
N THR A 183 32.76 0.75 15.37
CA THR A 183 31.63 0.03 14.79
C THR A 183 31.35 -1.23 15.59
N VAL A 184 30.09 -1.43 15.96
CA VAL A 184 29.60 -2.65 16.61
C VAL A 184 28.49 -3.24 15.76
N SER A 185 28.66 -4.49 15.34
CA SER A 185 27.71 -5.20 14.47
C SER A 185 27.01 -6.34 15.22
N ASN A 186 25.85 -6.76 14.70
CA ASN A 186 25.02 -7.82 15.28
C ASN A 186 24.55 -7.56 16.71
N VAL A 187 24.39 -6.29 17.10
CA VAL A 187 23.90 -5.92 18.43
C VAL A 187 22.44 -6.36 18.55
N THR A 188 22.10 -7.11 19.59
CA THR A 188 20.72 -7.57 19.87
C THR A 188 20.03 -6.78 20.97
N THR A 189 20.77 -5.90 21.64
CA THR A 189 20.29 -4.94 22.65
C THR A 189 20.09 -3.57 22.03
N THR A 190 19.57 -2.62 22.81
CA THR A 190 19.34 -1.22 22.39
C THR A 190 20.39 -0.26 22.94
N SER A 191 21.60 -0.76 23.20
CA SER A 191 22.72 0.05 23.67
C SER A 191 24.07 -0.59 23.37
N VAL A 192 25.08 0.25 23.14
CA VAL A 192 26.51 -0.13 23.14
C VAL A 192 27.29 0.78 24.06
N ASP A 193 28.37 0.26 24.61
CA ASP A 193 29.37 1.09 25.27
C ASP A 193 30.21 1.83 24.20
N LEU A 194 30.66 3.04 24.52
CA LEU A 194 31.64 3.82 23.77
C LEU A 194 33.02 3.16 23.89
#